data_AF-A0A4U5WME0-F1
#
_entry.id   AF-A0A4U5WME0-F1
#
_cell.length_a   1.000
_cell.length_b   1.000
_cell.length_c   1.000
_cell.angle_alpha   90.00
_cell.angle_beta   90.00
_cell.angle_gamma   90.00
#
_symmetry.space_group_name_H-M   'P 1'
#
loop_
_entity.id
_entity.type
_entity.pdbx_description
1 polymer ?
#
loop_
_entity_poly.entity_id
_entity_poly.type
_entity_poly.pdbx_seq_one_letter_code
_entity_poly.pdbx_strand_id
1 'polypeptide(L)'
;MDLTNPLPLLDEAVAALKTPLTEEDRNQGWTDDLRREIQEEISQNRSALRRHGLGVARYLRPRLEEWLDREGVGPGRLRGLVSEAQRRLETVDSDSAPMAESPRRHN
;
A
#
# COMPACT_ATOMS: atom_id res chain seq x y z
N MET A 1 13.24 0.74 15.81
CA MET A 1 11.99 0.46 15.07
C MET A 1 12.38 -0.30 13.83
N ASP A 2 11.81 -1.48 13.61
CA ASP A 2 12.13 -2.33 12.47
C ASP A 2 11.50 -1.71 11.21
N LEU A 3 12.31 -1.01 10.40
CA LEU A 3 11.85 -0.26 9.22
C LEU A 3 11.39 -1.17 8.07
N THR A 4 11.56 -2.49 8.24
CA THR A 4 11.32 -3.56 7.27
C THR A 4 9.92 -4.18 7.34
N ASN A 5 9.13 -3.87 8.38
CA ASN A 5 7.79 -4.42 8.58
C ASN A 5 6.70 -3.41 8.15
N PRO A 6 5.99 -3.62 7.03
CA PRO A 6 4.92 -2.73 6.59
C PRO A 6 3.60 -2.94 7.35
N LEU A 7 3.48 -3.97 8.21
CA LEU A 7 2.24 -4.26 8.95
C LEU A 7 1.70 -3.09 9.79
N PRO A 8 2.51 -2.36 10.59
CA PRO A 8 1.99 -1.26 11.40
C PRO A 8 1.40 -0.13 10.57
N LEU A 9 1.99 0.16 9.41
CA LEU A 9 1.50 1.19 8.51
C LEU A 9 0.21 0.77 7.80
N LEU A 10 0.10 -0.50 7.41
CA LEU A 10 -1.17 -1.05 6.91
C LEU A 10 -2.27 -1.04 7.97
N ASP A 11 -1.92 -1.33 9.23
CA ASP A 11 -2.84 -1.23 10.36
C ASP A 11 -3.35 0.20 10.55
N GLU A 12 -2.47 1.19 10.44
CA GLU A 12 -2.83 2.61 10.50
C GLU A 12 -3.71 3.05 9.33
N ALA A 13 -3.37 2.66 8.10
CA ALA A 13 -4.15 2.99 6.91
C ALA A 13 -5.57 2.39 6.99
N VAL A 14 -5.71 1.13 7.42
CA VAL A 14 -7.02 0.49 7.64
C VAL A 14 -7.78 1.20 8.76
N ALA A 15 -7.13 1.59 9.85
CA ALA A 15 -7.78 2.31 10.93
C ALA A 15 -8.32 3.68 10.46
N ALA A 16 -7.55 4.40 9.65
CA ALA A 16 -7.96 5.66 9.05
C ALA A 16 -9.14 5.49 8.08
N LEU A 17 -9.13 4.44 7.25
CA LEU A 17 -10.22 4.16 6.30
C LEU A 17 -11.49 3.64 6.97
N LYS A 18 -11.38 3.03 8.16
CA LYS A 18 -12.56 2.62 8.95
C LYS A 18 -13.36 3.80 9.49
N THR A 19 -12.71 4.94 9.72
CA THR A 19 -13.43 6.13 10.18
C THR A 19 -14.31 6.70 9.05
N PRO A 20 -15.50 7.25 9.37
CA PRO A 20 -16.31 7.95 8.38
C PRO A 20 -15.51 9.07 7.72
N LEU A 21 -15.72 9.30 6.43
CA LEU A 21 -15.07 10.40 5.72
C LEU A 21 -15.45 11.74 6.36
N THR A 22 -14.43 12.56 6.59
CA THR A 22 -14.62 13.96 6.97
C THR A 22 -15.06 14.78 5.75
N GLU A 23 -15.56 15.99 5.99
CA GLU A 23 -15.89 16.91 4.91
C GLU A 23 -14.65 17.25 4.05
N GLU A 24 -13.48 17.35 4.69
CA GLU A 24 -12.20 17.54 4.01
C GLU A 24 -11.86 16.37 3.08
N ASP A 25 -12.03 15.12 3.53
CA ASP A 25 -11.79 13.95 2.68
C ASP A 25 -12.75 13.93 1.47
N ARG A 26 -14.02 14.29 1.67
CA ARG A 26 -14.99 14.39 0.57
C ARG A 26 -14.64 15.52 -0.42
N ASN A 27 -14.16 16.66 0.08
CA ASN A 27 -13.68 17.76 -0.76
C ASN A 27 -12.44 17.37 -1.57
N GLN A 28 -11.64 16.45 -1.05
CA GLN A 28 -10.52 15.82 -1.77
C GLN A 28 -10.99 14.72 -2.74
N GLY A 29 -12.29 14.52 -2.96
CA GLY A 29 -12.81 13.55 -3.91
C GLY A 29 -12.97 12.12 -3.36
N TRP A 30 -12.80 11.91 -2.05
CA TRP A 30 -13.12 10.60 -1.47
C TRP A 30 -14.62 10.36 -1.45
N THR A 31 -15.03 9.19 -1.93
CA THR A 31 -16.38 8.67 -1.77
C THR A 31 -16.41 7.55 -0.75
N ASP A 32 -17.56 7.33 -0.10
CA ASP A 32 -17.70 6.25 0.88
C ASP A 32 -17.47 4.87 0.24
N ASP A 33 -17.85 4.71 -1.03
CA ASP A 33 -17.60 3.51 -1.83
C ASP A 33 -16.09 3.33 -2.09
N LEU A 34 -15.40 4.36 -2.61
CA LEU A 34 -13.96 4.30 -2.86
C LEU A 34 -13.16 4.02 -1.59
N ARG A 35 -13.52 4.70 -0.49
CA ARG A 35 -12.94 4.45 0.83
C ARG A 35 -13.08 2.98 1.22
N ARG A 36 -14.29 2.42 1.06
CA ARG A 36 -14.57 1.03 1.42
C ARG A 36 -13.78 0.04 0.56
N GLU A 37 -13.75 0.25 -0.75
CA GLU A 37 -13.03 -0.67 -1.64
C GLU A 37 -11.51 -0.64 -1.38
N ILE A 38 -10.92 0.54 -1.15
CA ILE A 38 -9.52 0.67 -0.76
C ILE A 38 -9.26 0.03 0.62
N GLN A 39 -10.18 0.18 1.57
CA GLN A 39 -10.07 -0.48 2.87
C GLN A 39 -10.06 -2.01 2.75
N GLU A 40 -10.92 -2.57 1.91
CA GLU A 40 -11.01 -4.01 1.66
C GLU A 40 -9.73 -4.53 1.01
N GLU A 41 -9.20 -3.82 0.01
CA GLU A 41 -7.93 -4.13 -0.65
C GLU A 41 -6.77 -4.15 0.36
N ILE A 42 -6.57 -3.08 1.14
CA ILE A 42 -5.49 -3.02 2.14
C ILE A 42 -5.66 -4.12 3.21
N SER A 43 -6.90 -4.43 3.60
CA SER A 43 -7.18 -5.50 4.56
C SER A 43 -6.81 -6.89 4.03
N GLN A 44 -7.10 -7.17 2.76
CA GLN A 44 -6.70 -8.42 2.10
C GLN A 44 -5.17 -8.55 2.06
N ASN A 45 -4.50 -7.47 1.70
CA ASN A 45 -3.05 -7.44 1.57
C ASN A 45 -2.33 -7.58 2.92
N ARG A 46 -2.83 -6.93 3.96
CA ARG A 46 -2.40 -7.17 5.34
C ARG A 46 -2.59 -8.63 5.76
N SER A 47 -3.72 -9.23 5.39
CA SER A 47 -4.01 -10.64 5.71
C SER A 47 -3.07 -11.60 5.00
N ALA A 48 -2.79 -11.35 3.71
CA ALA A 48 -1.83 -12.09 2.92
C ALA A 48 -0.41 -11.96 3.51
N LEU A 49 0.00 -10.75 3.85
CA LEU A 49 1.30 -10.47 4.47
C LEU A 49 1.48 -11.20 5.80
N ARG A 50 0.43 -11.24 6.64
CA ARG A 50 0.46 -12.01 7.91
C ARG A 50 0.57 -13.51 7.71
N ARG A 51 -0.07 -14.05 6.67
CA ARG A 51 -0.15 -15.49 6.43
C ARG A 51 1.06 -16.04 5.65
N HIS A 52 1.59 -15.25 4.74
CA HIS A 52 2.55 -15.72 3.74
C HIS A 52 3.87 -14.93 3.75
N GLY A 53 3.98 -13.90 4.58
CA GLY A 53 5.15 -13.04 4.64
C GLY A 53 5.30 -12.13 3.41
N LEU A 54 6.37 -11.36 3.40
CA LEU A 54 6.64 -10.30 2.41
C LEU A 54 6.78 -10.82 0.98
N GLY A 55 7.28 -12.05 0.80
CA GLY A 55 7.51 -12.65 -0.52
C GLY A 55 6.24 -12.93 -1.34
N VAL A 56 5.05 -12.88 -0.72
CA VAL A 56 3.76 -13.06 -1.41
C VAL A 56 2.97 -11.76 -1.50
N ALA A 57 3.46 -10.68 -0.88
CA ALA A 57 2.85 -9.34 -0.96
C ALA A 57 2.98 -8.68 -2.34
N ARG A 58 3.70 -9.31 -3.30
CA ARG A 58 3.74 -8.92 -4.73
C ARG A 58 2.38 -8.77 -5.40
N TYR A 59 1.31 -9.28 -4.79
CA TYR A 59 -0.04 -9.23 -5.35
C TYR A 59 -0.88 -8.04 -4.88
N LEU A 60 -0.32 -7.12 -4.09
CA LEU A 60 -0.88 -5.77 -4.03
C LEU A 60 -0.91 -5.24 -5.45
N ARG A 61 -2.10 -4.92 -5.97
CA ARG A 61 -2.22 -4.15 -7.20
C ARG A 61 -1.26 -2.95 -7.05
N PRO A 62 -0.28 -2.74 -7.95
CA PRO A 62 0.62 -1.58 -7.94
C PRO A 62 -0.09 -0.23 -8.18
N ARG A 63 -1.37 -0.15 -7.85
CA ARG A 63 -2.32 0.75 -8.48
C ARG A 63 -3.22 1.43 -7.47
N LEU A 64 -2.95 1.43 -6.16
CA LEU A 64 -3.76 2.27 -5.27
C LEU A 64 -3.54 3.74 -5.64
N GLU A 65 -2.29 4.16 -5.87
CA GLU A 65 -2.01 5.51 -6.36
C GLU A 65 -2.63 5.77 -7.75
N GLU A 66 -2.43 4.89 -8.74
CA GLU A 66 -3.07 5.01 -10.06
C GLU A 66 -4.61 5.03 -9.99
N TRP A 67 -5.19 4.31 -9.03
CA TRP A 67 -6.63 4.26 -8.82
C TRP A 67 -7.15 5.53 -8.17
N LEU A 68 -6.47 6.03 -7.13
CA LEU A 68 -6.77 7.33 -6.54
C LEU A 68 -6.68 8.45 -7.58
N ASP A 69 -5.68 8.40 -8.47
CA ASP A 69 -5.57 9.33 -9.59
C ASP A 69 -6.72 9.21 -10.59
N ARG A 70 -7.13 7.98 -10.92
CA ARG A 70 -8.28 7.73 -11.82
C ARG A 70 -9.59 8.25 -11.25
N GLU A 71 -9.81 8.07 -9.95
CA GLU A 71 -11.00 8.57 -9.26
C GLU A 71 -10.92 10.07 -8.97
N GLY A 72 -9.82 10.74 -9.32
CA GLY A 72 -9.66 12.18 -9.12
C GLY A 72 -9.47 12.58 -7.66
N VAL A 73 -9.01 11.66 -6.81
CA VAL A 73 -8.76 11.95 -5.40
C VAL A 73 -7.59 12.91 -5.27
N GLY A 74 -7.84 14.10 -4.74
CA GLY A 74 -6.84 15.12 -4.47
C GLY A 74 -5.83 14.73 -3.39
N PRO A 75 -4.72 15.48 -3.29
CA PRO A 75 -3.75 15.29 -2.21
C PRO A 75 -4.40 15.55 -0.85
N GLY A 76 -4.06 14.72 0.13
CA GLY A 76 -4.65 14.81 1.46
C GLY A 76 -4.09 13.77 2.43
N ARG A 77 -4.52 13.85 3.70
CA ARG A 77 -4.06 12.96 4.76
C ARG A 77 -4.31 11.49 4.41
N LEU A 78 -5.53 11.18 3.98
CA LEU A 78 -5.95 9.80 3.68
C LEU A 78 -5.20 9.24 2.46
N ARG A 79 -5.07 10.04 1.40
CA ARG A 79 -4.26 9.68 0.21
C ARG A 79 -2.78 9.48 0.57
N GLY A 80 -2.21 10.32 1.41
CA GLY A 80 -0.82 10.21 1.87
C GLY A 80 -0.56 8.91 2.63
N LEU A 81 -1.44 8.53 3.55
CA LEU A 81 -1.34 7.27 4.30
C LEU A 81 -1.42 6.05 3.39
N VAL A 82 -2.36 6.04 2.44
CA VAL A 82 -2.51 4.94 1.47
C VAL A 82 -1.29 4.84 0.56
N SER A 83 -0.75 5.97 0.09
CA SER A 83 0.42 6.01 -0.79
C SER A 83 1.70 5.56 -0.08
N GLU A 84 1.90 5.98 1.18
CA GLU A 84 3.03 5.52 1.99
C GLU A 84 2.91 4.02 2.29
N ALA A 85 1.69 3.52 2.57
CA ALA A 85 1.46 2.09 2.75
C ALA A 85 1.86 1.28 1.52
N GLN A 86 1.45 1.72 0.33
CA GLN A 86 1.84 1.09 -0.94
C GLN A 86 3.36 1.13 -1.14
N ARG A 87 4.00 2.29 -0.95
CA ARG A 87 5.45 2.46 -1.13
C ARG A 87 6.26 1.52 -0.24
N ARG A 88 5.85 1.32 1.02
CA ARG A 88 6.52 0.40 1.94
C ARG A 88 6.42 -1.05 1.50
N LEU A 89 5.35 -1.42 0.82
CA LEU A 89 5.20 -2.78 0.28
C LEU A 89 6.11 -3.00 -0.94
N GLU A 90 6.24 -2.00 -1.82
CA GLU A 90 7.13 -2.04 -2.99
C GLU A 90 8.62 -2.04 -2.59
N THR A 91 8.97 -1.31 -1.54
CA THR A 91 10.36 -1.21 -1.08
C THR A 91 10.87 -2.54 -0.52
N VAL A 92 10.02 -3.29 0.18
CA VAL A 92 10.42 -4.58 0.74
C VAL A 92 10.52 -5.68 -0.34
N ASP A 93 9.79 -5.55 -1.44
CA ASP A 93 9.99 -6.41 -2.62
C ASP A 93 11.36 -6.16 -3.28
N SER A 94 11.81 -4.90 -3.32
CA SER A 94 13.10 -4.52 -3.90
C SER A 94 14.29 -5.07 -3.10
N ASP A 95 14.16 -5.18 -1.77
CA ASP A 95 15.19 -5.77 -0.90
C ASP A 95 15.16 -7.32 -0.88
N SER A 96 14.10 -7.93 -1.42
CA SER A 96 13.95 -9.40 -1.56
C SER A 96 14.31 -9.92 -2.96
N ALA A 97 14.74 -9.04 -3.88
CA ALA A 97 15.37 -9.49 -5.11
C ALA A 97 16.72 -10.14 -4.75
N PRO A 98 16.97 -11.42 -5.12
CA PRO A 98 18.30 -11.96 -4.94
C PRO A 98 19.26 -11.07 -5.72
N MET A 99 20.35 -10.66 -5.09
CA MET A 99 21.58 -10.23 -5.72
C MET A 99 21.97 -11.29 -6.76
N ALA A 100 21.39 -11.23 -7.95
CA ALA A 100 21.81 -11.97 -9.12
C ALA A 100 23.02 -11.26 -9.68
N GLU A 101 24.10 -11.24 -8.89
CA GLU A 101 25.41 -10.87 -9.37
C GLU A 101 25.98 -12.07 -10.13
N SER A 102 25.72 -12.12 -11.43
CA SER A 102 26.61 -12.72 -12.42
C SER A 102 26.13 -12.32 -13.82
N PRO A 103 27.01 -11.74 -14.64
CA PRO A 103 28.04 -12.59 -15.20
C PRO A 103 29.41 -11.89 -15.32
N ARG A 104 30.48 -12.55 -14.90
CA ARG A 104 31.78 -12.35 -15.54
C ARG A 104 32.28 -13.67 -16.10
N ARG A 105 32.10 -13.78 -17.41
CA ARG A 105 32.70 -14.76 -18.30
C ARG A 105 34.23 -14.70 -18.20
N HIS A 106 34.81 -15.90 -18.26
CA HIS A 106 36.06 -16.30 -18.92
C HIS A 106 37.36 -15.55 -18.55
N ASN A 107 38.28 -16.33 -17.97
CA ASN A 107 39.57 -16.55 -18.61
C ASN A 107 39.95 -18.02 -18.46
#